data_AF-A0A9E5E072-F1
#
_entry.id   AF-A0A9E5E072-F1
#
_cell.length_a   1.000
_cell.length_b   1.000
_cell.length_c   1.000
_cell.angle_alpha   90.00
_cell.angle_beta   90.00
_cell.angle_gamma   90.00
#
_symmetry.space_group_name_H-M   'P 1'
#
loop_
_entity.id
_entity.type
_entity.pdbx_description
1 polymer ?
#
loop_
_entity_poly.entity_id
_entity_poly.type
_entity_poly.pdbx_seq_one_letter_code
_entity_poly.pdbx_strand_id
1 'polypeptide(L)'
;MDYKKELEELIGMVVKEGASDLHLTEGRPPVIRVAGFLIPLIKKPLLTKENTLGFISELLTPANKERFLMTREIDFSYAYAEKARFRGNGYFQQGGISIALRLIPQKIKTLTELSLPQVLETFTRKQQGFFLVVGPVGQGKTTTLAAMIEMINSTRAEHILTIEDPIEFQFDPKKSVIDQREVRIDTQDFHTALISMFRQDIDVVMIGEMRGIDTIATAVTAAETGHLVFSTLHTNNASQTINRIIDSFPAGQQDQIRVQLAG
;
A
#
# COMPACT_ATOMS: atom_id res chain seq x y z
N MET A 1 -16.37 17.21 -24.42
CA MET A 1 -15.79 17.66 -23.14
C MET A 1 -14.37 17.12 -23.07
N ASP A 2 -13.39 17.92 -22.63
CA ASP A 2 -12.02 17.43 -22.43
C ASP A 2 -11.93 16.83 -21.02
N TYR A 3 -12.23 15.54 -20.91
CA TYR A 3 -12.27 14.84 -19.63
C TYR A 3 -10.90 14.75 -18.96
N LYS A 4 -9.83 14.71 -19.76
CA LYS A 4 -8.46 14.75 -19.25
C LYS A 4 -8.22 16.06 -18.52
N LYS A 5 -8.44 17.20 -19.17
CA LYS A 5 -8.23 18.51 -18.55
C LYS A 5 -9.07 18.71 -17.28
N GLU A 6 -10.33 18.29 -17.29
CA GLU A 6 -11.19 18.43 -16.11
C GLU A 6 -10.75 17.51 -14.96
N LEU A 7 -10.30 16.30 -15.26
CA LEU A 7 -9.71 15.40 -14.27
C LEU A 7 -8.44 16.01 -13.63
N GLU A 8 -7.58 16.63 -14.44
CA GLU A 8 -6.38 17.32 -13.97
C GLU A 8 -6.72 18.50 -13.04
N GLU A 9 -7.76 19.28 -13.35
CA GLU A 9 -8.26 20.35 -12.46
C GLU A 9 -8.76 19.79 -11.11
N LEU A 10 -9.51 18.68 -11.15
CA LEU A 10 -10.04 18.04 -9.94
C LEU A 10 -8.91 17.48 -9.07
N ILE A 11 -7.94 16.81 -9.67
CA ILE A 11 -6.73 16.31 -8.99
C ILE A 11 -5.93 17.47 -8.40
N GLY A 12 -5.76 18.56 -9.14
CA GLY A 12 -5.09 19.77 -8.65
C GLY A 12 -5.76 20.35 -7.41
N MET A 13 -7.10 20.35 -7.36
CA MET A 13 -7.85 20.76 -6.17
C MET A 13 -7.63 19.80 -4.99
N VAL A 14 -7.63 18.49 -5.22
CA VAL A 14 -7.35 17.49 -4.16
C VAL A 14 -6.02 17.77 -3.48
N VAL A 15 -4.96 17.95 -4.28
CA VAL A 15 -3.61 18.21 -3.77
C VAL A 15 -3.55 19.56 -3.06
N LYS A 16 -4.11 20.62 -3.67
CA LYS A 16 -4.06 21.98 -3.12
C LYS A 16 -4.80 22.10 -1.78
N GLU A 17 -5.96 21.46 -1.66
CA GLU A 17 -6.80 21.51 -0.45
C GLU A 17 -6.38 20.47 0.61
N GLY A 18 -5.32 19.67 0.36
CA GLY A 18 -4.87 18.63 1.27
C GLY A 18 -5.91 17.52 1.48
N ALA A 19 -6.70 17.23 0.45
CA ALA A 19 -7.73 16.20 0.50
C ALA A 19 -7.13 14.79 0.36
N SER A 20 -7.73 13.82 1.05
CA SER A 20 -7.31 12.41 1.01
C SER A 20 -7.93 11.62 -0.15
N ASP A 21 -9.16 11.98 -0.55
CA ASP A 21 -9.91 11.24 -1.55
C ASP A 21 -10.69 12.20 -2.48
N LEU A 22 -10.93 11.75 -3.72
CA LEU A 22 -11.82 12.33 -4.71
C LEU A 22 -12.84 11.29 -5.16
N HIS A 23 -14.11 11.65 -5.12
CA HIS A 23 -15.23 10.82 -5.51
C HIS A 23 -15.96 11.43 -6.71
N LEU A 24 -16.11 10.65 -7.77
CA LEU A 24 -16.83 11.02 -8.98
C LEU A 24 -17.98 10.02 -9.17
N THR A 25 -19.19 10.46 -8.86
CA THR A 25 -20.39 9.61 -8.87
C THR A 25 -21.49 10.28 -9.68
N GLU A 26 -22.13 9.51 -10.57
CA GLU A 26 -23.28 9.96 -11.34
C GLU A 26 -24.40 10.54 -10.44
N GLY A 27 -24.99 11.66 -10.86
CA GLY A 27 -26.05 12.37 -10.14
C GLY A 27 -25.57 13.25 -8.99
N ARG A 28 -24.25 13.36 -8.78
CA ARG A 28 -23.65 14.19 -7.72
C ARG A 28 -22.60 15.13 -8.30
N PRO A 29 -22.33 16.29 -7.69
CA PRO A 29 -21.11 17.03 -8.01
C PRO A 29 -19.89 16.19 -7.57
N PRO A 30 -18.68 16.44 -8.10
CA PRO A 30 -17.45 15.89 -7.55
C PRO A 30 -17.36 16.17 -6.05
N VAL A 31 -16.88 15.20 -5.27
CA VAL A 31 -16.74 15.31 -3.81
C VAL A 31 -15.31 15.02 -3.42
N ILE A 32 -14.72 15.85 -2.57
CA ILE A 32 -13.39 15.59 -1.98
C ILE A 32 -13.53 15.25 -0.50
N ARG A 33 -12.58 14.49 0.06
CA ARG A 33 -12.49 14.24 1.50
C ARG A 33 -11.37 15.08 2.11
N VAL A 34 -11.69 15.97 3.04
CA VAL A 34 -10.70 16.78 3.77
C VAL A 34 -10.88 16.53 5.26
N ALA A 35 -9.81 16.15 5.95
CA ALA A 35 -9.83 15.84 7.40
C ALA A 35 -10.96 14.87 7.81
N GLY A 36 -11.26 13.89 6.96
CA GLY A 36 -12.33 12.90 7.19
C GLY A 36 -13.72 13.30 6.70
N PHE A 37 -13.97 14.58 6.41
CA PHE A 37 -15.27 15.09 5.98
C PHE A 37 -15.41 15.10 4.46
N LEU A 38 -16.58 14.68 3.96
CA LEU A 38 -16.93 14.75 2.54
C LEU A 38 -17.44 16.16 2.20
N ILE A 39 -16.77 16.82 1.26
CA ILE A 39 -17.05 18.19 0.83
C ILE A 39 -17.43 18.18 -0.66
N PRO A 40 -18.71 18.40 -1.00
CA PRO A 40 -19.15 18.53 -2.38
C PRO A 40 -18.61 19.82 -3.03
N LEU A 41 -18.06 19.70 -4.24
CA LEU A 41 -17.61 20.85 -5.04
C LEU A 41 -18.81 21.50 -5.74
N ILE A 42 -19.64 22.23 -4.97
CA ILE A 42 -20.93 22.80 -5.43
C ILE A 42 -20.83 23.76 -6.63
N LYS A 43 -19.64 24.27 -6.93
CA LYS A 43 -19.38 25.11 -8.13
C LYS A 43 -19.20 24.29 -9.41
N LYS A 44 -19.06 22.97 -9.31
CA LYS A 44 -18.98 22.04 -10.45
C LYS A 44 -20.38 21.43 -10.69
N PRO A 45 -20.74 21.13 -11.95
CA PRO A 45 -22.03 20.57 -12.28
C PRO A 45 -22.20 19.15 -11.72
N LEU A 46 -23.46 18.68 -11.68
CA LEU A 46 -23.74 17.27 -11.41
C LEU A 46 -23.13 16.41 -12.51
N LEU A 47 -22.44 15.35 -12.11
CA LEU A 47 -21.83 14.41 -13.04
C LEU A 47 -22.91 13.54 -13.69
N THR A 48 -22.91 13.48 -15.00
CA THR A 48 -23.76 12.58 -15.78
C THR A 48 -23.08 11.22 -15.96
N LYS A 49 -23.84 10.24 -16.48
CA LYS A 49 -23.30 8.96 -16.93
C LYS A 49 -22.19 9.12 -17.97
N GLU A 50 -22.33 10.09 -18.88
CA GLU A 50 -21.31 10.39 -19.88
C GLU A 50 -20.04 10.91 -19.23
N ASN A 51 -20.15 11.79 -18.21
CA ASN A 51 -18.99 12.33 -17.52
C ASN A 51 -18.23 11.26 -16.76
N THR A 52 -18.93 10.41 -16.00
CA THR A 52 -18.29 9.33 -15.24
C THR A 52 -17.65 8.27 -16.15
N LEU A 53 -18.28 7.95 -17.29
CA LEU A 53 -17.67 7.10 -18.32
C LEU A 53 -16.44 7.75 -18.96
N GLY A 54 -16.48 9.07 -19.19
CA GLY A 54 -15.34 9.85 -19.67
C GLY A 54 -14.16 9.78 -18.70
N PHE A 55 -14.38 10.11 -17.43
CA PHE A 55 -13.34 10.07 -16.40
C PHE A 55 -12.72 8.69 -16.22
N ILE A 56 -13.53 7.62 -16.10
CA ILE A 56 -12.97 6.28 -15.92
C ILE A 56 -12.19 5.82 -17.15
N SER A 57 -12.54 6.31 -18.35
CA SER A 57 -11.81 5.99 -19.58
C SER A 57 -10.42 6.66 -19.63
N GLU A 58 -10.26 7.83 -19.02
CA GLU A 58 -8.95 8.51 -18.90
C GLU A 58 -8.07 7.86 -17.81
N LEU A 59 -8.69 7.19 -16.84
CA LEU A 59 -7.99 6.58 -15.70
C LEU A 59 -7.51 5.15 -15.97
N LEU A 60 -8.16 4.42 -16.90
CA LEU A 60 -7.88 3.01 -17.16
C LEU A 60 -7.12 2.79 -18.46
N THR A 61 -6.26 1.78 -18.49
CA THR A 61 -5.71 1.23 -19.73
C THR A 61 -6.82 0.55 -20.55
N PRO A 62 -6.65 0.34 -21.87
CA PRO A 62 -7.64 -0.35 -22.69
C PRO A 62 -8.05 -1.73 -22.15
N ALA A 63 -7.07 -2.53 -21.70
CA ALA A 63 -7.32 -3.84 -21.11
C ALA A 63 -8.10 -3.75 -19.79
N ASN A 64 -7.75 -2.79 -18.93
CA ASN A 64 -8.48 -2.56 -17.67
C ASN A 64 -9.90 -2.06 -17.91
N LYS A 65 -10.11 -1.25 -18.96
CA LYS A 65 -11.45 -0.79 -19.35
C LYS A 65 -12.34 -1.95 -19.80
N GLU A 66 -11.82 -2.87 -20.62
CA GLU A 66 -12.55 -4.08 -21.02
C GLU A 66 -12.92 -4.92 -19.80
N ARG A 67 -11.94 -5.17 -18.91
CA ARG A 67 -12.17 -5.90 -17.66
C ARG A 67 -13.25 -5.23 -16.82
N PHE A 68 -13.16 -3.92 -16.59
CA PHE A 68 -14.14 -3.16 -15.82
C PHE A 68 -15.56 -3.29 -16.37
N LEU A 69 -15.73 -3.24 -17.68
CA LEU A 69 -17.05 -3.40 -18.32
C LEU A 69 -17.62 -4.81 -18.15
N MET A 70 -16.76 -5.83 -18.10
CA MET A 70 -17.16 -7.22 -17.86
C MET A 70 -17.44 -7.51 -16.38
N THR A 71 -16.54 -7.12 -15.47
CA THR A 71 -16.59 -7.44 -14.04
C THR A 71 -17.43 -6.48 -13.22
N ARG A 72 -17.76 -5.29 -13.76
CA ARG A 72 -18.49 -4.20 -13.09
C ARG A 72 -17.76 -3.55 -11.92
N GLU A 73 -16.50 -3.91 -11.69
CA GLU A 73 -15.62 -3.31 -10.69
C GLU A 73 -14.15 -3.48 -11.07
N ILE A 74 -13.31 -2.52 -10.69
CA ILE A 74 -11.86 -2.57 -10.91
C ILE A 74 -11.10 -1.71 -9.91
N ASP A 75 -10.02 -2.28 -9.35
CA ASP A 75 -8.95 -1.53 -8.69
C ASP A 75 -7.86 -1.16 -9.71
N PHE A 76 -7.29 0.04 -9.58
CA PHE A 76 -6.22 0.50 -10.45
C PHE A 76 -5.33 1.53 -9.75
N SER A 77 -4.15 1.76 -10.33
CA SER A 77 -3.26 2.87 -9.94
C SER A 77 -3.22 3.91 -11.06
N TYR A 78 -3.19 5.19 -10.69
CA TYR A 78 -3.13 6.32 -11.62
C TYR A 78 -2.03 7.30 -11.19
N ALA A 79 -1.09 7.58 -12.09
CA ALA A 79 -0.03 8.56 -11.86
C ALA A 79 -0.34 9.85 -12.63
N TYR A 80 -0.46 10.97 -11.89
CA TYR A 80 -0.60 12.30 -12.48
C TYR A 80 0.77 12.97 -12.55
N ALA A 81 1.48 12.71 -13.66
CA ALA A 81 2.87 13.12 -13.86
C ALA A 81 3.72 12.75 -12.61
N GLU A 82 4.65 13.62 -12.22
CA GLU A 82 5.43 13.48 -10.99
C GLU A 82 4.74 14.12 -9.76
N LYS A 83 3.57 14.76 -9.94
CA LYS A 83 2.94 15.59 -8.90
C LYS A 83 2.14 14.80 -7.87
N ALA A 84 1.47 13.74 -8.30
CA ALA A 84 0.59 12.96 -7.43
C ALA A 84 0.36 11.57 -8.00
N ARG A 85 0.18 10.60 -7.11
CA ARG A 85 -0.32 9.26 -7.45
C ARG A 85 -1.61 8.98 -6.71
N PHE A 86 -2.46 8.21 -7.35
CA PHE A 86 -3.74 7.81 -6.81
C PHE A 86 -3.89 6.30 -6.91
N ARG A 87 -4.44 5.71 -5.85
CA ARG A 87 -5.13 4.44 -5.98
C ARG A 87 -6.58 4.74 -6.33
N GLY A 88 -7.08 4.08 -7.36
CA GLY A 88 -8.46 4.19 -7.81
C GLY A 88 -9.24 2.91 -7.64
N ASN A 89 -10.54 3.06 -7.40
CA ASN A 89 -11.52 2.02 -7.54
C ASN A 89 -12.69 2.55 -8.39
N GLY A 90 -13.03 1.83 -9.45
CA GLY A 90 -14.18 2.10 -10.31
C GLY A 90 -15.21 1.00 -10.14
N TYR A 91 -16.49 1.35 -9.97
CA TYR A 91 -17.57 0.39 -9.74
C TYR A 91 -18.90 0.89 -10.29
N PHE A 92 -19.79 -0.04 -10.61
CA PHE A 92 -21.17 0.29 -10.98
C PHE A 92 -22.06 0.40 -9.73
N GLN A 93 -22.93 1.40 -9.70
CA GLN A 93 -23.95 1.57 -8.67
C GLN A 93 -25.26 2.04 -9.31
N GLN A 94 -26.36 1.34 -9.04
CA GLN A 94 -27.69 1.63 -9.60
C GLN A 94 -27.72 1.83 -11.14
N GLY A 95 -26.85 1.12 -11.87
CA GLY A 95 -26.73 1.24 -13.33
C GLY A 95 -25.87 2.40 -13.84
N GLY A 96 -25.38 3.26 -12.93
CA GLY A 96 -24.40 4.32 -13.18
C GLY A 96 -22.98 3.94 -12.74
N ILE A 97 -21.99 4.77 -13.10
CA ILE A 97 -20.58 4.56 -12.75
C ILE A 97 -20.20 5.44 -11.55
N SER A 98 -19.37 4.91 -10.66
CA SER A 98 -18.73 5.63 -9.57
C SER A 98 -17.24 5.35 -9.54
N ILE A 99 -16.48 6.37 -9.18
CA ILE A 99 -15.02 6.34 -9.10
C ILE A 99 -14.62 6.92 -7.75
N ALA A 100 -13.77 6.20 -7.03
CA ALA A 100 -13.09 6.70 -5.84
C ALA A 100 -11.59 6.70 -6.10
N LEU A 101 -10.96 7.87 -5.99
CA LEU A 101 -9.52 8.05 -6.08
C LEU A 101 -9.01 8.45 -4.70
N ARG A 102 -8.00 7.74 -4.18
CA ARG A 102 -7.30 8.06 -2.95
C ARG A 102 -5.90 8.54 -3.27
N LEU A 103 -5.53 9.71 -2.77
CA LEU A 103 -4.19 10.27 -2.92
C LEU A 103 -3.18 9.39 -2.16
N ILE A 104 -2.14 8.92 -2.85
CA ILE A 104 -1.01 8.20 -2.28
C ILE A 104 0.01 9.26 -1.82
N PRO A 105 0.39 9.31 -0.54
CA PRO A 105 1.40 10.24 -0.05
C PRO A 105 2.76 10.01 -0.73
N GLN A 106 3.35 11.09 -1.28
CA GLN A 106 4.71 11.03 -1.83
C GLN A 106 5.79 11.28 -0.78
N LYS A 107 5.54 12.19 0.18
CA LYS A 107 6.54 12.50 1.21
C LYS A 107 6.47 11.49 2.34
N ILE A 108 7.49 10.63 2.44
CA ILE A 108 7.73 9.79 3.61
C ILE A 108 8.36 10.65 4.71
N LYS A 109 7.75 10.63 5.90
CA LYS A 109 8.26 11.35 7.07
C LYS A 109 9.41 10.56 7.71
N THR A 110 10.41 11.27 8.20
CA THR A 110 11.51 10.69 8.99
C THR A 110 11.01 10.20 10.36
N LEU A 111 11.78 9.31 11.01
CA LEU A 111 11.49 8.87 12.38
C LEU A 111 11.33 10.05 13.35
N THR A 112 12.17 11.09 13.20
CA THR A 112 12.11 12.31 14.01
C THR A 112 10.86 13.14 13.73
N GLU A 113 10.48 13.35 12.46
CA GLU A 113 9.23 14.04 12.09
C GLU A 113 7.98 13.30 12.60
N LEU A 114 8.06 11.97 12.76
CA LEU A 114 7.02 11.14 13.34
C LEU A 114 7.07 11.07 14.88
N SER A 115 8.05 11.71 15.52
CA SER A 115 8.28 11.62 16.97
C SER A 115 8.47 10.17 17.46
N LEU A 116 9.04 9.31 16.61
CA LEU A 116 9.32 7.91 16.95
C LEU A 116 10.64 7.78 17.72
N PRO A 117 10.78 6.77 18.61
CA PRO A 117 12.00 6.54 19.36
C PRO A 117 13.22 6.27 18.47
N GLN A 118 14.36 6.91 18.77
CA GLN A 118 15.62 6.72 18.02
C GLN A 118 16.15 5.28 18.06
N VAL A 119 15.77 4.46 19.04
CA VAL A 119 16.15 3.03 19.08
C VAL A 119 15.75 2.29 17.81
N LEU A 120 14.71 2.76 17.09
CA LEU A 120 14.28 2.19 15.83
C LEU A 120 15.38 2.20 14.74
N GLU A 121 16.29 3.17 14.79
CA GLU A 121 17.45 3.24 13.89
C GLU A 121 18.41 2.05 14.06
N THR A 122 18.39 1.40 15.21
CA THR A 122 19.25 0.22 15.45
C THR A 122 18.78 -0.96 14.61
N PHE A 123 17.46 -1.09 14.39
CA PHE A 123 16.89 -2.20 13.63
C PHE A 123 17.08 -2.01 12.12
N THR A 124 17.09 -0.77 11.63
CA THR A 124 17.34 -0.48 10.20
C THR A 124 18.79 -0.76 9.77
N ARG A 125 19.71 -0.99 10.72
CA ARG A 125 21.13 -1.34 10.46
C ARG A 125 21.42 -2.84 10.51
N LYS A 126 20.44 -3.67 10.88
CA LYS A 126 20.61 -5.12 10.95
C LYS A 126 20.75 -5.72 9.56
N GLN A 127 21.59 -6.73 9.40
CA GLN A 127 21.75 -7.42 8.11
C GLN A 127 20.61 -8.42 7.87
N GLN A 128 20.13 -9.07 8.93
CA GLN A 128 19.05 -10.04 8.90
C GLN A 128 18.16 -9.90 10.13
N GLY A 129 16.96 -10.47 10.06
CA GLY A 129 16.07 -10.62 11.20
C GLY A 129 14.61 -10.31 10.87
N PHE A 130 13.74 -10.45 11.86
CA PHE A 130 12.30 -10.22 11.69
C PHE A 130 11.81 -9.09 12.57
N PHE A 131 11.39 -7.97 11.96
CA PHE A 131 10.88 -6.80 12.65
C PHE A 131 9.39 -6.59 12.36
N LEU A 132 8.60 -6.50 13.43
CA LEU A 132 7.15 -6.37 13.35
C LEU A 132 6.68 -5.05 13.96
N VAL A 133 5.92 -4.27 13.17
CA VAL A 133 5.17 -3.12 13.68
C VAL A 133 3.73 -3.57 13.88
N VAL A 134 3.28 -3.56 15.13
CA VAL A 134 1.95 -4.07 15.51
C VAL A 134 1.05 -2.99 16.09
N GLY A 135 -0.25 -3.21 15.96
CA GLY A 135 -1.27 -2.30 16.48
C GLY A 135 -2.56 -2.37 15.66
N PRO A 136 -3.64 -1.72 16.13
CA PRO A 136 -4.90 -1.61 15.38
C PRO A 136 -4.77 -0.91 14.02
N VAL A 137 -5.82 -0.99 13.20
CA VAL A 137 -5.96 -0.23 11.95
C VAL A 137 -5.88 1.27 12.24
N GLY A 138 -5.20 2.03 11.38
CA GLY A 138 -5.14 3.50 11.47
C GLY A 138 -4.17 4.07 12.51
N GLN A 139 -3.35 3.24 13.16
CA GLN A 139 -2.39 3.66 14.19
C GLN A 139 -0.96 3.90 13.65
N GLY A 140 -0.82 4.19 12.35
CA GLY A 140 0.47 4.59 11.77
C GLY A 140 1.49 3.46 11.55
N LYS A 141 1.07 2.19 11.51
CA LYS A 141 1.97 1.05 11.25
C LYS A 141 2.73 1.18 9.93
N THR A 142 1.99 1.39 8.84
CA THR A 142 2.57 1.53 7.50
C THR A 142 3.44 2.78 7.39
N THR A 143 3.06 3.87 8.06
CA THR A 143 3.87 5.09 8.12
C THR A 143 5.19 4.87 8.85
N THR A 144 5.20 4.11 9.95
CA THR A 144 6.41 3.71 10.66
C THR A 144 7.30 2.82 9.80
N LEU A 145 6.74 1.80 9.15
CA LEU A 145 7.50 0.95 8.23
C LEU A 145 8.09 1.74 7.07
N ALA A 146 7.31 2.63 6.45
CA ALA A 146 7.79 3.49 5.38
C ALA A 146 8.98 4.34 5.82
N ALA A 147 8.93 4.93 7.02
CA ALA A 147 10.06 5.70 7.56
C ALA A 147 11.31 4.84 7.78
N MET A 148 11.15 3.58 8.22
CA MET A 148 12.26 2.65 8.42
C MET A 148 12.87 2.18 7.10
N ILE A 149 12.04 1.80 6.11
CA ILE A 149 12.48 1.40 4.78
C ILE A 149 13.18 2.57 4.06
N GLU A 150 12.62 3.77 4.18
CA GLU A 150 13.22 4.97 3.58
C GLU A 150 14.58 5.32 4.19
N MET A 151 14.78 5.03 5.48
CA MET A 151 16.07 5.15 6.13
C MET A 151 17.08 4.13 5.58
N ILE A 152 16.68 2.87 5.38
CA ILE A 152 17.51 1.85 4.74
C ILE A 152 17.90 2.31 3.34
N ASN A 153 16.91 2.68 2.52
CA ASN A 153 17.07 3.18 1.15
C ASN A 153 18.06 4.36 1.06
N SER A 154 18.04 5.26 2.05
CA SER A 154 18.91 6.43 2.09
C SER A 154 20.33 6.15 2.60
N THR A 155 20.55 5.06 3.35
CA THR A 155 21.79 4.83 4.10
C THR A 155 22.59 3.61 3.64
N ARG A 156 21.94 2.59 3.07
CA ARG A 156 22.51 1.30 2.66
C ARG A 156 22.42 1.13 1.14
N ALA A 157 23.29 0.30 0.57
CA ALA A 157 23.29 -0.04 -0.86
C ALA A 157 22.85 -1.49 -0.99
N GLU A 158 21.54 -1.69 -1.00
CA GLU A 158 20.87 -3.00 -0.88
C GLU A 158 19.71 -3.10 -1.86
N HIS A 159 19.23 -4.31 -2.08
CA HIS A 159 18.01 -4.56 -2.80
C HIS A 159 16.83 -4.69 -1.82
N ILE A 160 15.90 -3.73 -1.91
CA ILE A 160 14.69 -3.66 -1.11
C ILE A 160 13.49 -4.08 -1.96
N LEU A 161 12.74 -5.09 -1.52
CA LEU A 161 11.46 -5.47 -2.12
C LEU A 161 10.31 -5.09 -1.18
N THR A 162 9.27 -4.44 -1.70
CA THR A 162 7.98 -4.30 -0.99
C THR A 162 6.90 -5.14 -1.66
N ILE A 163 6.07 -5.79 -0.85
CA ILE A 163 4.90 -6.56 -1.30
C ILE A 163 3.70 -6.05 -0.51
N GLU A 164 2.75 -5.41 -1.20
CA GLU A 164 1.69 -4.63 -0.57
C GLU A 164 0.32 -4.86 -1.26
N ASP A 165 -0.79 -4.66 -0.55
CA ASP A 165 -2.16 -4.77 -1.08
C ASP A 165 -3.04 -3.65 -0.49
N PRO A 166 -2.98 -2.42 -1.03
CA PRO A 166 -2.17 -1.92 -2.16
C PRO A 166 -0.84 -1.29 -1.68
N ILE A 167 -0.06 -0.71 -2.60
CA ILE A 167 1.07 0.16 -2.23
C ILE A 167 0.55 1.44 -1.53
N GLU A 168 1.06 1.73 -0.33
CA GLU A 168 0.65 2.91 0.46
C GLU A 168 1.60 4.11 0.35
N PHE A 169 2.89 3.86 0.15
CA PHE A 169 3.92 4.89 -0.03
C PHE A 169 4.77 4.55 -1.24
N GLN A 170 5.16 5.55 -2.00
CA GLN A 170 6.13 5.37 -3.07
C GLN A 170 7.53 5.70 -2.57
N PHE A 171 8.49 4.86 -2.91
CA PHE A 171 9.90 5.11 -2.64
C PHE A 171 10.62 5.45 -3.94
N ASP A 172 11.37 6.55 -3.92
CA ASP A 172 12.31 6.83 -5.00
C ASP A 172 13.64 6.11 -4.71
N PRO A 173 14.23 5.41 -5.68
CA PRO A 173 15.55 4.79 -5.50
C PRO A 173 16.60 5.82 -5.08
N LYS A 174 17.37 5.51 -4.04
CA LYS A 174 18.47 6.36 -3.54
C LYS A 174 19.80 5.62 -3.60
N LYS A 175 20.24 5.07 -2.47
CA LYS A 175 21.44 4.22 -2.42
C LYS A 175 21.08 2.76 -2.70
N SER A 176 19.88 2.35 -2.31
CA SER A 176 19.33 1.04 -2.59
C SER A 176 18.58 1.00 -3.92
N VAL A 177 18.51 -0.20 -4.50
CA VAL A 177 17.49 -0.56 -5.49
C VAL A 177 16.21 -0.86 -4.72
N ILE A 178 15.08 -0.28 -5.15
CA ILE A 178 13.79 -0.53 -4.53
C ILE A 178 12.75 -0.95 -5.56
N ASP A 179 12.22 -2.15 -5.39
CA ASP A 179 11.15 -2.72 -6.20
C ASP A 179 9.90 -2.83 -5.34
N GLN A 180 8.78 -2.29 -5.81
CA GLN A 180 7.49 -2.36 -5.13
C GLN A 180 6.51 -3.20 -5.96
N ARG A 181 5.89 -4.19 -5.33
CA ARG A 181 4.92 -5.09 -5.98
C ARG A 181 3.57 -4.98 -5.31
N GLU A 182 2.57 -4.52 -6.07
CA GLU A 182 1.18 -4.50 -5.64
C GLU A 182 0.48 -5.83 -5.96
N VAL A 183 -0.14 -6.42 -4.94
CA VAL A 183 -0.93 -7.65 -5.08
C VAL A 183 -2.14 -7.39 -5.98
N ARG A 184 -2.44 -8.37 -6.85
CA ARG A 184 -3.44 -8.34 -7.94
C ARG A 184 -3.09 -7.45 -9.13
N ILE A 185 -2.00 -6.68 -9.06
CA ILE A 185 -1.48 -5.87 -10.17
C ILE A 185 -0.16 -6.44 -10.69
N ASP A 186 0.87 -6.50 -9.84
CA ASP A 186 2.24 -6.93 -10.18
C ASP A 186 2.53 -8.39 -9.76
N THR A 187 1.66 -8.96 -8.93
CA THR A 187 1.71 -10.35 -8.47
C THR A 187 0.29 -10.85 -8.20
N GLN A 188 0.07 -12.16 -8.31
CA GLN A 188 -1.25 -12.74 -8.06
C GLN A 188 -1.67 -12.61 -6.60
N ASP A 189 -0.76 -12.96 -5.68
CA ASP A 189 -0.96 -12.96 -4.25
C ASP A 189 0.37 -12.78 -3.50
N PHE A 190 0.28 -12.61 -2.17
CA PHE A 190 1.45 -12.48 -1.29
C PHE A 190 2.35 -13.71 -1.32
N HIS A 191 1.77 -14.91 -1.33
CA HIS A 191 2.55 -16.14 -1.26
C HIS A 191 3.45 -16.30 -2.50
N THR A 192 2.89 -16.10 -3.68
CA THR A 192 3.60 -16.15 -4.96
C THR A 192 4.72 -15.12 -5.01
N ALA A 193 4.47 -13.90 -4.52
CA ALA A 193 5.49 -12.85 -4.47
C ALA A 193 6.64 -13.21 -3.52
N LEU A 194 6.32 -13.70 -2.31
CA LEU A 194 7.30 -14.07 -1.30
C LEU A 194 8.15 -15.27 -1.73
N ILE A 195 7.57 -16.28 -2.38
CA ILE A 195 8.36 -17.41 -2.90
C ILE A 195 9.29 -16.95 -4.03
N SER A 196 8.80 -16.05 -4.90
CA SER A 196 9.60 -15.55 -6.02
C SER A 196 10.82 -14.74 -5.55
N MET A 197 10.73 -14.07 -4.40
CA MET A 197 11.77 -13.16 -3.91
C MET A 197 13.11 -13.85 -3.65
N PHE A 198 13.12 -15.13 -3.29
CA PHE A 198 14.35 -15.90 -3.07
C PHE A 198 15.22 -16.05 -4.32
N ARG A 199 14.70 -15.67 -5.49
CA ARG A 199 15.43 -15.64 -6.77
C ARG A 199 15.63 -14.23 -7.31
N GLN A 200 15.29 -13.21 -6.53
CA GLN A 200 15.36 -11.80 -6.91
C GLN A 200 16.55 -11.07 -6.27
N ASP A 201 17.44 -11.78 -5.56
CA ASP A 201 18.62 -11.22 -4.91
C ASP A 201 18.24 -10.05 -3.97
N ILE A 202 17.31 -10.32 -3.05
CA ILE A 202 16.76 -9.34 -2.10
C ILE A 202 17.58 -9.37 -0.81
N ASP A 203 17.89 -8.20 -0.24
CA ASP A 203 18.47 -8.07 1.10
C ASP A 203 17.39 -7.77 2.15
N VAL A 204 16.47 -6.86 1.81
CA VAL A 204 15.41 -6.37 2.70
C VAL A 204 14.05 -6.56 2.05
N VAL A 205 13.10 -7.14 2.79
CA VAL A 205 11.71 -7.28 2.33
C VAL A 205 10.75 -6.60 3.29
N MET A 206 9.88 -5.75 2.76
CA MET A 206 8.72 -5.21 3.45
C MET A 206 7.46 -5.91 2.96
N ILE A 207 6.80 -6.63 3.86
CA ILE A 207 5.56 -7.33 3.59
C ILE A 207 4.47 -6.55 4.29
N GLY A 208 3.41 -6.11 3.59
CA GLY A 208 2.33 -5.33 4.16
C GLY A 208 1.68 -5.93 5.42
N GLU A 209 0.47 -6.47 5.30
CA GLU A 209 -0.20 -7.13 6.42
C GLU A 209 -0.16 -8.66 6.25
N MET A 210 0.47 -9.36 7.19
CA MET A 210 0.44 -10.82 7.19
C MET A 210 -0.92 -11.33 7.67
N ARG A 211 -1.67 -11.99 6.78
CA ARG A 211 -3.00 -12.55 7.09
C ARG A 211 -3.02 -14.08 7.13
N GLY A 212 -2.31 -14.72 6.22
CA GLY A 212 -2.33 -16.18 6.05
C GLY A 212 -1.11 -16.88 6.63
N ILE A 213 -1.28 -18.15 7.01
CA ILE A 213 -0.20 -19.02 7.49
C ILE A 213 0.96 -19.08 6.48
N ASP A 214 0.67 -19.17 5.18
CA ASP A 214 1.70 -19.28 4.15
C ASP A 214 2.58 -18.03 4.07
N THR A 215 1.98 -16.85 4.23
CA THR A 215 2.70 -15.56 4.26
C THR A 215 3.61 -15.50 5.49
N ILE A 216 3.08 -15.88 6.66
CA ILE A 216 3.83 -15.89 7.92
C ILE A 216 4.99 -16.90 7.85
N ALA A 217 4.73 -18.13 7.38
CA ALA A 217 5.73 -19.18 7.25
C ALA A 217 6.88 -18.75 6.34
N THR A 218 6.55 -18.11 5.21
CA THR A 218 7.56 -17.64 4.25
C THR A 218 8.35 -16.46 4.82
N ALA A 219 7.70 -15.54 5.54
CA ALA A 219 8.36 -14.43 6.22
C ALA A 219 9.35 -14.90 7.31
N VAL A 220 8.95 -15.89 8.13
CA VAL A 220 9.83 -16.50 9.15
C VAL A 220 11.02 -17.17 8.48
N THR A 221 10.79 -17.97 7.44
CA THR A 221 11.86 -18.61 6.67
C THR A 221 12.82 -17.58 6.06
N ALA A 222 12.30 -16.47 5.52
CA ALA A 222 13.12 -15.41 4.95
C ALA A 222 14.03 -14.76 5.99
N ALA A 223 13.51 -14.47 7.17
CA ALA A 223 14.28 -13.91 8.28
C ALA A 223 15.37 -14.87 8.78
N GLU A 224 15.10 -16.18 8.79
CA GLU A 224 16.08 -17.21 9.13
C GLU A 224 17.17 -17.37 8.07
N THR A 225 16.82 -17.18 6.79
CA THR A 225 17.72 -17.37 5.63
C THR A 225 18.50 -16.12 5.24
N GLY A 226 18.69 -15.19 6.18
CA GLY A 226 19.61 -14.06 6.02
C GLY A 226 18.99 -12.77 5.50
N HIS A 227 17.66 -12.70 5.34
CA HIS A 227 16.98 -11.47 4.91
C HIS A 227 16.57 -10.62 6.12
N LEU A 228 16.50 -9.30 5.93
CA LEU A 228 15.85 -8.40 6.88
C LEU A 228 14.37 -8.23 6.50
N VAL A 229 13.49 -8.80 7.30
CA VAL A 229 12.04 -8.83 7.04
C VAL A 229 11.33 -7.80 7.92
N PHE A 230 10.57 -6.92 7.29
CA PHE A 230 9.66 -5.97 7.93
C PHE A 230 8.22 -6.35 7.63
N SER A 231 7.36 -6.39 8.66
CA SER A 231 5.92 -6.58 8.41
C SER A 231 5.02 -6.03 9.52
N THR A 232 3.71 -6.15 9.31
CA THR A 232 2.68 -5.74 10.26
C THR A 232 1.71 -6.85 10.63
N LEU A 233 1.19 -6.76 11.86
CA LEU A 233 0.10 -7.58 12.38
C LEU A 233 -0.89 -6.72 13.17
N HIS A 234 -2.17 -7.13 13.21
CA HIS A 234 -3.20 -6.49 14.04
C HIS A 234 -3.29 -7.15 15.41
N THR A 235 -2.25 -6.96 16.21
CA THR A 235 -2.17 -7.37 17.62
C THR A 235 -1.88 -6.16 18.49
N ASN A 236 -2.24 -6.23 19.78
CA ASN A 236 -2.17 -5.07 20.66
C ASN A 236 -0.87 -4.97 21.45
N ASN A 237 -0.08 -6.04 21.51
CA ASN A 237 1.19 -6.07 22.24
C ASN A 237 2.12 -7.17 21.72
N ALA A 238 3.38 -7.15 22.18
CA ALA A 238 4.41 -8.07 21.74
C ALA A 238 4.06 -9.55 22.05
N SER A 239 3.61 -9.87 23.26
CA SER A 239 3.30 -11.26 23.63
C SER A 239 2.16 -11.86 22.81
N GLN A 240 1.08 -11.10 22.59
CA GLN A 240 -0.02 -11.51 21.71
C GLN A 240 0.44 -11.70 20.26
N THR A 241 1.42 -10.91 19.81
CA THR A 241 1.99 -11.05 18.46
C THR A 241 2.67 -12.38 18.28
N ILE A 242 3.52 -12.77 19.24
CA ILE A 242 4.21 -14.05 19.22
C ILE A 242 3.21 -15.20 19.27
N ASN A 243 2.23 -15.16 20.18
CA ASN A 243 1.20 -16.19 20.27
C ASN A 243 0.40 -16.30 18.97
N ARG A 244 -0.04 -15.17 18.40
CA ARG A 244 -0.80 -15.17 17.14
C ARG A 244 -0.02 -15.82 15.99
N ILE A 245 1.28 -15.59 15.91
CA ILE A 245 2.13 -16.22 14.88
C ILE A 245 2.14 -17.73 15.11
N ILE A 246 2.47 -18.20 16.31
CA ILE A 246 2.58 -19.62 16.63
C ILE A 246 1.22 -20.33 16.45
N ASP A 247 0.14 -19.74 16.96
CA ASP A 247 -1.21 -20.30 16.94
C ASP A 247 -1.80 -20.39 15.52
N SER A 248 -1.20 -19.70 14.54
CA SER A 248 -1.59 -19.84 13.13
C SER A 248 -1.15 -21.17 12.51
N PHE A 249 -0.22 -21.89 13.15
CA PHE A 249 0.32 -23.16 12.66
C PHE A 249 -0.35 -24.38 13.31
N PRO A 250 -0.46 -25.51 12.58
CA PRO A 250 -0.88 -26.78 13.16
C PRO A 250 0.01 -27.20 14.33
N ALA A 251 -0.55 -27.88 15.33
CA ALA A 251 0.13 -28.24 16.58
C ALA A 251 1.52 -28.88 16.38
N GLY A 252 1.68 -29.75 15.37
CA GLY A 252 2.95 -30.42 15.07
C GLY A 252 4.06 -29.50 14.53
N GLN A 253 3.75 -28.27 14.13
CA GLN A 253 4.70 -27.29 13.61
C GLN A 253 4.99 -26.14 14.60
N GLN A 254 4.19 -25.98 15.65
CA GLN A 254 4.28 -24.84 16.57
C GLN A 254 5.63 -24.75 17.30
N ASP A 255 6.19 -25.89 17.71
CA ASP A 255 7.48 -25.94 18.40
C ASP A 255 8.63 -25.50 17.46
N GLN A 256 8.56 -25.88 16.19
CA GLN A 256 9.53 -25.44 15.18
C GLN A 256 9.46 -23.92 15.00
N ILE A 257 8.27 -23.36 14.83
CA ILE A 257 8.09 -21.91 14.67
C ILE A 257 8.58 -21.15 15.90
N ARG A 258 8.35 -21.67 17.12
CA ARG A 258 8.91 -21.05 18.35
C ARG A 258 10.42 -20.97 18.31
N VAL A 259 11.09 -22.06 17.91
CA VAL A 259 12.55 -22.09 17.82
C VAL A 259 13.04 -21.11 16.75
N GLN A 260 12.41 -21.06 15.59
CA GLN A 260 12.76 -20.11 14.53
C GLN A 260 12.60 -18.65 14.95
N LEU A 261 11.54 -18.31 15.69
CA LEU A 261 11.32 -16.95 16.21
C LEU A 261 12.26 -16.57 17.34
N ALA A 262 12.81 -17.55 18.08
CA ALA A 262 13.71 -17.32 19.20
C ALA A 262 15.19 -17.19 18.79
N GLY A 263 15.51 -17.56 17.53
CA GLY A 263 16.84 -17.54 16.95
C GLY A 263 17.49 -16.17 16.81
#